data_AF-A0A844WUF6-F1
#
_entry.id   AF-A0A844WUF6-F1
#
_cell.length_a   1.000
_cell.length_b   1.000
_cell.length_c   1.000
_cell.angle_alpha   90.00
_cell.angle_beta   90.00
_cell.angle_gamma   90.00
#
_symmetry.space_group_name_H-M   'P 1'
#
loop_
_entity.id
_entity.type
_entity.pdbx_description
1 polymer ?
#
loop_
_entity_poly.entity_id
_entity_poly.type
_entity_poly.pdbx_seq_one_letter_code
_entity_poly.pdbx_strand_id
1 'polypeptide(L)'
;EKQVTAWEKTKEKIKKMLWWDDVAKGLAKLNQQNDTQPENGETTSTPTATTTATDTPPPATLSADGKAWFIHPVAMVDYFTRVGIVTYHIYHDGKIERHIPVETLKGYEKKYKYVYHDKNSHVHQLGIYDYVEVTNIFYPHQRYGLTKFIHLIDLREVRQKYSQHGLKYCFNVDSNQKRFFMNRDTLASFFGAMLEVNFVDISCNGFSTITGGSGSSKSHYNGYHGDFKYLRIDEVLAKGDGTSLHIDLHPELFDVERQNQWNDALYKFGWTDMLGWSYTLNKIKKFPNNITKETAHHNHHLHVQFYDMDKIKEHKK
;
A
#
# COMPACT_ATOMS: atom_id res chain seq x y z
N GLU A 1 24.98 -9.44 -32.70
CA GLU A 1 24.57 -8.82 -31.41
C GLU A 1 23.16 -8.20 -31.44
N LYS A 2 22.84 -7.20 -32.27
CA LYS A 2 21.52 -6.50 -32.27
C LYS A 2 20.27 -7.40 -32.37
N GLN A 3 20.33 -8.56 -33.03
CA GLN A 3 19.19 -9.49 -33.10
C GLN A 3 18.95 -10.27 -31.81
N VAL A 4 20.01 -10.59 -31.03
CA VAL A 4 19.89 -11.32 -29.76
C VAL A 4 19.16 -10.45 -28.71
N THR A 5 19.45 -9.15 -28.69
CA THR A 5 18.76 -8.17 -27.83
C THR A 5 17.30 -7.91 -28.23
N ALA A 6 16.94 -8.08 -29.51
CA ALA A 6 15.54 -8.07 -29.95
C ALA A 6 14.81 -9.36 -29.54
N TRP A 7 15.47 -10.52 -29.64
CA TRP A 7 14.94 -11.81 -29.21
C TRP A 7 14.64 -11.83 -27.71
N GLU A 8 15.58 -11.42 -26.85
CA GLU A 8 15.35 -11.38 -25.39
C GLU A 8 14.27 -10.36 -25.00
N LYS A 9 14.19 -9.19 -25.65
CA LYS A 9 13.04 -8.26 -25.45
C LYS A 9 11.70 -8.88 -25.85
N THR A 10 11.68 -9.68 -26.92
CA THR A 10 10.47 -10.38 -27.38
C THR A 10 10.08 -11.50 -26.43
N LYS A 11 11.06 -12.22 -25.90
CA LYS A 11 10.92 -13.28 -24.89
C LYS A 11 10.38 -12.73 -23.56
N GLU A 12 10.83 -11.56 -23.11
CA GLU A 12 10.24 -10.84 -21.97
C GLU A 12 8.81 -10.34 -22.25
N LYS A 13 8.51 -9.94 -23.49
CA LYS A 13 7.13 -9.64 -23.92
C LYS A 13 6.24 -10.88 -23.89
N ILE A 14 6.76 -12.04 -24.27
CA ILE A 14 6.07 -13.34 -24.22
C ILE A 14 5.92 -13.85 -22.78
N LYS A 15 6.90 -13.62 -21.88
CA LYS A 15 6.72 -13.83 -20.42
C LYS A 15 5.59 -12.97 -19.85
N LYS A 16 5.37 -11.76 -20.35
CA LYS A 16 4.17 -10.96 -20.01
C LYS A 16 2.88 -11.50 -20.62
N MET A 17 2.94 -12.33 -21.66
CA MET A 17 1.78 -13.08 -22.18
C MET A 17 1.47 -14.34 -21.38
N LEU A 18 2.38 -14.85 -20.53
CA LEU A 18 2.06 -15.92 -19.56
C LEU A 18 0.94 -15.50 -18.61
N TRP A 19 0.86 -14.20 -18.26
CA TRP A 19 -0.26 -13.62 -17.50
C TRP A 19 -1.59 -13.70 -18.26
N TRP A 20 -1.58 -13.55 -19.58
CA TRP A 20 -2.78 -13.71 -20.42
C TRP A 20 -3.24 -15.16 -20.48
N ASP A 21 -2.30 -16.11 -20.51
CA ASP A 21 -2.58 -17.54 -20.47
C ASP A 21 -3.29 -17.95 -19.17
N ASP A 22 -2.86 -17.42 -18.03
CA ASP A 22 -3.48 -17.70 -16.73
C ASP A 22 -4.84 -17.00 -16.58
N VAL A 23 -4.99 -15.78 -17.12
CA VAL A 23 -6.30 -15.10 -17.25
C VAL A 23 -7.26 -15.92 -18.11
N ALA A 24 -6.84 -16.37 -19.29
CA ALA A 24 -7.66 -17.17 -20.21
C ALA A 24 -8.06 -18.53 -19.60
N LYS A 25 -7.14 -19.21 -18.89
CA LYS A 25 -7.44 -20.45 -18.15
C LYS A 25 -8.39 -20.23 -16.98
N GLY A 26 -8.37 -19.04 -16.36
CA GLY A 26 -9.36 -18.62 -15.36
C GLY A 26 -10.76 -18.46 -15.98
N LEU A 27 -10.86 -17.73 -17.08
CA LEU A 27 -12.11 -17.54 -17.83
C LEU A 27 -12.71 -18.87 -18.33
N ALA A 28 -11.89 -19.79 -18.83
CA ALA A 28 -12.36 -21.09 -19.32
C ALA A 28 -12.99 -21.99 -18.23
N LYS A 29 -12.53 -21.88 -16.96
CA LYS A 29 -13.05 -22.69 -15.85
C LYS A 29 -14.38 -22.18 -15.30
N LEU A 30 -14.61 -20.87 -15.30
CA LEU A 30 -15.84 -20.28 -14.76
C LEU A 30 -17.07 -20.68 -15.58
N ASN A 31 -16.93 -20.76 -16.91
CA ASN A 31 -18.02 -21.18 -17.80
C ASN A 31 -18.42 -22.65 -17.61
N GLN A 32 -17.52 -23.53 -17.15
CA GLN A 32 -17.82 -24.94 -16.92
C GLN A 32 -18.62 -25.20 -15.63
N GLN A 33 -18.74 -24.23 -14.72
CA GLN A 33 -19.56 -24.39 -13.50
C GLN A 33 -21.06 -24.14 -13.71
N ASN A 34 -21.46 -23.55 -14.85
CA ASN A 34 -22.87 -23.29 -15.14
C ASN A 34 -23.57 -24.42 -15.92
N ASP A 35 -22.81 -25.35 -16.53
CA ASP A 35 -23.37 -26.51 -17.24
C ASP A 35 -23.64 -27.69 -16.29
N THR A 36 -24.54 -27.49 -15.32
CA THR A 36 -25.14 -28.62 -14.58
C THR A 36 -26.41 -29.08 -15.31
N GLN A 37 -26.28 -30.21 -16.01
CA GLN A 37 -27.31 -30.86 -16.81
C GLN A 37 -28.54 -31.30 -15.96
N PRO A 38 -29.79 -31.06 -16.40
CA PRO A 38 -30.97 -31.76 -15.90
C PRO A 38 -31.14 -33.12 -16.58
N GLU A 39 -31.59 -34.13 -15.82
CA GLU A 39 -31.86 -35.48 -16.31
C GLU A 39 -33.30 -35.65 -16.88
N ASN A 40 -33.39 -36.42 -17.97
CA ASN A 40 -34.52 -37.23 -18.45
C ASN A 40 -35.96 -36.66 -18.61
N GLY A 41 -36.53 -36.83 -19.81
CA GLY A 41 -37.96 -36.66 -20.09
C GLY A 41 -38.26 -36.84 -21.59
N GLU A 42 -39.02 -37.88 -21.96
CA GLU A 42 -39.12 -38.39 -23.33
C GLU A 42 -40.25 -37.78 -24.20
N THR A 43 -40.14 -37.96 -25.52
CA THR A 43 -41.21 -37.97 -26.57
C THR A 43 -41.79 -36.67 -27.19
N THR A 44 -41.24 -36.35 -28.37
CA THR A 44 -41.96 -36.26 -29.68
C THR A 44 -42.84 -35.06 -30.05
N SER A 45 -42.35 -34.30 -31.07
CA SER A 45 -43.03 -33.75 -32.28
C SER A 45 -42.78 -32.25 -32.59
N THR A 46 -42.09 -32.03 -33.72
CA THR A 46 -41.82 -30.78 -34.45
C THR A 46 -42.91 -30.52 -35.51
N PRO A 47 -42.94 -29.39 -36.28
CA PRO A 47 -42.11 -28.15 -36.22
C PRO A 47 -42.85 -26.80 -36.41
N THR A 48 -42.14 -25.67 -36.15
CA THR A 48 -42.37 -24.28 -36.69
C THR A 48 -43.73 -23.59 -36.37
N ALA A 49 -43.90 -22.28 -36.17
CA ALA A 49 -43.07 -21.06 -36.17
C ALA A 49 -43.94 -19.92 -35.53
N THR A 50 -43.47 -18.79 -34.98
CA THR A 50 -42.13 -18.25 -34.71
C THR A 50 -42.18 -17.15 -33.60
N THR A 51 -41.00 -16.80 -33.07
CA THR A 51 -40.64 -15.80 -32.03
C THR A 51 -41.52 -14.54 -31.78
N THR A 52 -41.65 -14.18 -30.50
CA THR A 52 -41.10 -12.88 -30.02
C THR A 52 -40.60 -13.03 -28.57
N ALA A 53 -39.29 -13.13 -28.40
CA ALA A 53 -38.62 -13.06 -27.09
C ALA A 53 -37.50 -12.01 -27.22
N THR A 54 -37.40 -11.13 -26.24
CA THR A 54 -36.49 -9.97 -26.27
C THR A 54 -35.02 -10.38 -26.25
N ASP A 55 -34.31 -10.06 -27.33
CA ASP A 55 -32.85 -10.18 -27.42
C ASP A 55 -32.16 -9.35 -26.32
N THR A 56 -31.67 -10.03 -25.29
CA THR A 56 -30.57 -9.53 -24.47
C THR A 56 -29.37 -10.43 -24.77
N PRO A 57 -28.32 -9.93 -25.45
CA PRO A 57 -27.20 -10.77 -25.86
C PRO A 57 -26.47 -11.33 -24.62
N PRO A 58 -25.98 -12.59 -24.67
CA PRO A 58 -25.31 -13.21 -23.53
C PRO A 58 -24.01 -12.45 -23.15
N PRO A 59 -23.55 -12.52 -21.88
CA PRO A 59 -22.56 -11.58 -21.35
C PRO A 59 -21.19 -11.60 -22.05
N ALA A 60 -20.81 -12.77 -22.58
CA ALA A 60 -19.75 -12.98 -23.55
C ALA A 60 -19.84 -14.42 -24.09
N THR A 61 -19.46 -14.65 -25.35
CA THR A 61 -19.25 -16.01 -25.89
C THR A 61 -17.77 -16.16 -26.26
N LEU A 62 -17.07 -17.04 -25.54
CA LEU A 62 -15.69 -17.41 -25.86
C LEU A 62 -15.69 -18.60 -26.82
N SER A 63 -15.01 -18.50 -27.95
CA SER A 63 -14.71 -19.67 -28.78
C SER A 63 -13.55 -20.48 -28.20
N ALA A 64 -13.57 -21.79 -28.45
CA ALA A 64 -12.58 -22.74 -27.91
C ALA A 64 -11.13 -22.50 -28.38
N ASP A 65 -10.91 -21.63 -29.37
CA ASP A 65 -9.59 -21.20 -29.86
C ASP A 65 -9.04 -19.94 -29.15
N GLY A 66 -9.72 -19.46 -28.09
CA GLY A 66 -9.26 -18.36 -27.25
C GLY A 66 -9.48 -16.96 -27.82
N LYS A 67 -10.30 -16.81 -28.86
CA LYS A 67 -10.62 -15.50 -29.47
C LYS A 67 -11.96 -14.95 -28.97
N ALA A 68 -11.91 -13.88 -28.19
CA ALA A 68 -13.09 -13.07 -27.90
C ALA A 68 -13.27 -12.00 -28.99
N TRP A 69 -14.40 -12.01 -29.70
CA TRP A 69 -14.68 -11.01 -30.75
C TRP A 69 -15.34 -9.73 -30.19
N PHE A 70 -16.04 -9.84 -29.07
CA PHE A 70 -16.65 -8.72 -28.36
C PHE A 70 -16.60 -8.95 -26.85
N ILE A 71 -16.10 -7.96 -26.10
CA ILE A 71 -16.30 -7.88 -24.64
C ILE A 71 -16.96 -6.53 -24.38
N HIS A 72 -18.10 -6.52 -23.69
CA HIS A 72 -18.84 -5.29 -23.46
C HIS A 72 -18.00 -4.32 -22.61
N PRO A 73 -17.90 -3.01 -22.95
CA PRO A 73 -17.03 -2.07 -22.23
C PRO A 73 -17.31 -2.02 -20.72
N VAL A 74 -18.58 -2.15 -20.33
CA VAL A 74 -19.01 -2.22 -18.92
C VAL A 74 -18.48 -3.48 -18.23
N ALA A 75 -18.48 -4.63 -18.91
CA ALA A 75 -17.94 -5.88 -18.37
C ALA A 75 -16.41 -5.82 -18.25
N MET A 76 -15.71 -5.19 -19.21
CA MET A 76 -14.27 -4.90 -19.07
C MET A 76 -13.97 -4.01 -17.87
N VAL A 77 -14.74 -2.93 -17.68
CA VAL A 77 -14.54 -2.01 -16.54
C VAL A 77 -14.85 -2.69 -15.21
N ASP A 78 -15.91 -3.49 -15.10
CA ASP A 78 -16.19 -4.27 -13.89
C ASP A 78 -15.09 -5.32 -13.65
N TYR A 79 -14.61 -6.02 -14.69
CA TYR A 79 -13.51 -6.99 -14.58
C TYR A 79 -12.18 -6.35 -14.14
N PHE A 80 -11.80 -5.20 -14.69
CA PHE A 80 -10.58 -4.47 -14.29
C PHE A 80 -10.70 -3.74 -12.95
N THR A 81 -11.91 -3.40 -12.50
CA THR A 81 -12.14 -2.87 -11.13
C THR A 81 -12.30 -3.98 -10.08
N ARG A 82 -12.62 -5.21 -10.50
CA ARG A 82 -12.53 -6.45 -9.72
C ARG A 82 -11.16 -7.12 -9.83
N VAL A 83 -10.08 -6.37 -9.62
CA VAL A 83 -8.85 -7.06 -9.16
C VAL A 83 -9.19 -7.66 -7.80
N GLY A 84 -9.23 -8.99 -7.71
CA GLY A 84 -9.46 -9.72 -6.46
C GLY A 84 -8.26 -9.57 -5.51
N ILE A 85 -7.98 -8.36 -5.05
CA ILE A 85 -6.96 -8.04 -4.06
C ILE A 85 -7.50 -6.95 -3.14
N VAL A 86 -7.23 -7.08 -1.85
CA VAL A 86 -7.54 -6.01 -0.90
C VAL A 86 -6.70 -4.78 -1.25
N THR A 87 -7.38 -3.66 -1.52
CA THR A 87 -6.77 -2.44 -2.04
C THR A 87 -6.96 -1.28 -1.07
N TYR A 88 -5.87 -0.63 -0.71
CA TYR A 88 -5.87 0.66 -0.02
C TYR A 88 -5.97 1.79 -1.04
N HIS A 89 -7.04 2.56 -0.92
CA HIS A 89 -7.27 3.81 -1.64
C HIS A 89 -6.95 4.97 -0.68
N ILE A 90 -5.84 5.65 -0.95
CA ILE A 90 -5.35 6.79 -0.17
C ILE A 90 -5.72 8.05 -0.94
N TYR A 91 -6.31 9.04 -0.29
CA TYR A 91 -6.79 10.26 -0.93
C TYR A 91 -5.99 11.47 -0.44
N HIS A 92 -5.74 12.43 -1.33
CA HIS A 92 -5.00 13.66 -1.02
C HIS A 92 -5.63 14.54 0.09
N ASP A 93 -6.87 14.26 0.50
CA ASP A 93 -7.58 14.96 1.58
C ASP A 93 -7.25 14.40 2.97
N GLY A 94 -6.55 13.25 3.05
CA GLY A 94 -6.26 12.54 4.30
C GLY A 94 -7.15 11.33 4.57
N LYS A 95 -8.18 11.08 3.74
CA LYS A 95 -9.02 9.89 3.81
C LYS A 95 -8.25 8.67 3.34
N ILE A 96 -8.46 7.53 4.00
CA ILE A 96 -8.00 6.22 3.54
C ILE A 96 -9.14 5.21 3.61
N GLU A 97 -9.32 4.46 2.53
CA GLU A 97 -10.33 3.39 2.43
C GLU A 97 -9.63 2.07 2.11
N ARG A 98 -10.04 0.98 2.77
CA ARG A 98 -9.58 -0.38 2.48
C ARG A 98 -10.71 -1.17 1.84
N HIS A 99 -10.62 -1.34 0.52
CA HIS A 99 -11.60 -2.04 -0.30
C HIS A 99 -11.27 -3.54 -0.31
N ILE A 100 -12.20 -4.35 0.18
CA ILE A 100 -12.08 -5.81 0.29
C ILE A 100 -13.01 -6.43 -0.77
N PRO A 101 -12.48 -7.19 -1.74
CA PRO A 101 -13.29 -7.85 -2.77
C PRO A 101 -14.06 -9.03 -2.17
N VAL A 102 -15.17 -9.41 -2.82
CA VAL A 102 -15.96 -10.61 -2.48
C VAL A 102 -15.07 -11.86 -2.50
N GLU A 103 -14.24 -11.99 -3.54
CA GLU A 103 -13.29 -13.08 -3.72
C GLU A 103 -11.88 -12.52 -3.95
N THR A 104 -10.89 -13.13 -3.30
CA THR A 104 -9.47 -12.83 -3.55
C THR A 104 -8.94 -13.75 -4.64
N LEU A 105 -8.33 -13.16 -5.67
CA LEU A 105 -7.77 -13.86 -6.82
C LEU A 105 -6.57 -14.70 -6.37
N LYS A 106 -6.46 -15.91 -6.93
CA LYS A 106 -5.38 -16.84 -6.61
C LYS A 106 -3.99 -16.20 -6.84
N GLY A 107 -3.11 -16.29 -5.84
CA GLY A 107 -1.80 -15.65 -5.84
C GLY A 107 -1.77 -14.25 -5.20
N TYR A 108 -2.91 -13.71 -4.77
CA TYR A 108 -3.02 -12.41 -4.09
C TYR A 108 -3.50 -12.51 -2.63
N GLU A 109 -3.69 -13.72 -2.10
CA GLU A 109 -4.22 -14.00 -0.76
C GLU A 109 -3.37 -13.39 0.36
N LYS A 110 -2.06 -13.26 0.14
CA LYS A 110 -1.10 -12.66 1.09
C LYS A 110 -0.54 -11.30 0.64
N LYS A 111 -1.28 -10.56 -0.19
CA LYS A 111 -0.83 -9.31 -0.79
C LYS A 111 -1.82 -8.16 -0.57
N TYR A 112 -1.29 -6.95 -0.44
CA TYR A 112 -2.06 -5.70 -0.44
C TYR A 112 -1.66 -4.80 -1.59
N LYS A 113 -2.64 -4.19 -2.25
CA LYS A 113 -2.44 -3.15 -3.27
C LYS A 113 -2.56 -1.77 -2.63
N TYR A 114 -1.70 -0.84 -3.04
CA TYR A 114 -1.75 0.56 -2.60
C TYR A 114 -1.90 1.47 -3.81
N VAL A 115 -2.93 2.32 -3.79
CA VAL A 115 -3.16 3.37 -4.78
C VAL A 115 -3.42 4.70 -4.11
N TYR A 116 -2.94 5.78 -4.70
CA TYR A 116 -3.18 7.15 -4.25
C TYR A 116 -3.96 7.94 -5.29
N HIS A 117 -4.94 8.73 -4.84
CA HIS A 117 -5.75 9.61 -5.66
C HIS A 117 -5.34 11.06 -5.41
N ASP A 118 -4.78 11.73 -6.43
CA ASP A 118 -4.33 13.12 -6.30
C ASP A 118 -5.50 14.12 -6.37
N LYS A 119 -5.19 15.39 -6.08
CA LYS A 119 -6.14 16.52 -6.13
C LYS A 119 -6.72 16.81 -7.53
N ASN A 120 -6.15 16.21 -8.58
CA ASN A 120 -6.57 16.34 -9.96
C ASN A 120 -7.28 15.05 -10.47
N SER A 121 -7.62 14.12 -9.56
CA SER A 121 -8.21 12.81 -9.85
C SER A 121 -7.34 11.84 -10.67
N HIS A 122 -6.02 12.05 -10.72
CA HIS A 122 -5.09 11.02 -11.20
C HIS A 122 -4.96 9.89 -10.18
N VAL A 123 -4.88 8.65 -10.68
CA VAL A 123 -4.68 7.45 -9.85
C VAL A 123 -3.25 6.95 -9.97
N HIS A 124 -2.52 7.00 -8.86
CA HIS A 124 -1.12 6.64 -8.72
C HIS A 124 -1.01 5.20 -8.20
N GLN A 125 -0.50 4.27 -9.01
CA GLN A 125 -0.25 2.89 -8.59
C GLN A 125 1.07 2.84 -7.79
N LEU A 126 0.98 2.67 -6.47
CA LEU A 126 2.15 2.74 -5.58
C LEU A 126 2.84 1.39 -5.43
N GLY A 127 2.07 0.29 -5.47
CA GLY A 127 2.60 -1.07 -5.57
C GLY A 127 1.62 -2.14 -5.11
N ILE A 128 2.09 -3.39 -5.17
CA ILE A 128 1.45 -4.56 -4.56
C ILE A 128 2.54 -5.24 -3.74
N TYR A 129 2.28 -5.48 -2.45
CA TYR A 129 3.28 -5.95 -1.50
C TYR A 129 2.78 -7.17 -0.73
N ASP A 130 3.66 -8.15 -0.55
CA ASP A 130 3.45 -9.29 0.33
C ASP A 130 3.48 -8.87 1.81
N TYR A 131 2.72 -9.59 2.64
CA TYR A 131 2.77 -9.44 4.10
C TYR A 131 3.23 -10.73 4.79
N VAL A 132 3.89 -10.57 5.94
CA VAL A 132 4.04 -11.63 6.94
C VAL A 132 2.96 -11.47 8.01
N GLU A 133 2.41 -12.59 8.48
CA GLU A 133 1.37 -12.62 9.51
C GLU A 133 1.99 -12.91 10.87
N VAL A 134 1.64 -12.12 11.88
CA VAL A 134 2.12 -12.28 13.26
C VAL A 134 0.97 -12.17 14.25
N THR A 135 1.10 -12.77 15.43
CA THR A 135 0.15 -12.58 16.53
C THR A 135 0.20 -11.14 17.03
N ASN A 136 -0.96 -10.51 17.21
CA ASN A 136 -1.06 -9.19 17.80
C ASN A 136 -0.62 -9.22 19.28
N ILE A 137 0.52 -8.61 19.60
CA ILE A 137 1.06 -8.53 20.98
C ILE A 137 0.10 -7.83 21.96
N PHE A 138 -0.77 -6.94 21.49
CA PHE A 138 -1.75 -6.26 22.34
C PHE A 138 -3.03 -7.07 22.53
N TYR A 139 -3.32 -8.10 21.71
CA TYR A 139 -4.56 -8.87 21.85
C TYR A 139 -4.63 -9.59 23.21
N PRO A 140 -5.77 -9.53 23.95
CA PRO A 140 -7.06 -8.93 23.58
C PRO A 140 -7.27 -7.48 24.06
N HIS A 141 -6.24 -6.82 24.60
CA HIS A 141 -6.29 -5.42 25.02
C HIS A 141 -6.44 -4.50 23.79
N GLN A 142 -7.57 -3.79 23.72
CA GLN A 142 -8.10 -3.12 22.53
C GLN A 142 -7.29 -1.93 21.97
N ARG A 143 -6.04 -1.73 22.40
CA ARG A 143 -5.19 -0.56 22.08
C ARG A 143 -5.09 -0.25 20.58
N TYR A 144 -5.03 -1.28 19.74
CA TYR A 144 -5.07 -1.17 18.29
C TYR A 144 -6.12 -2.12 17.71
N GLY A 145 -7.31 -2.14 18.33
CA GLY A 145 -8.41 -3.03 17.96
C GLY A 145 -8.27 -4.48 18.48
N LEU A 146 -9.24 -5.32 18.09
CA LEU A 146 -9.38 -6.72 18.54
C LEU A 146 -8.85 -7.76 17.53
N THR A 147 -8.08 -7.34 16.53
CA THR A 147 -7.53 -8.26 15.53
C THR A 147 -6.50 -9.20 16.16
N LYS A 148 -6.74 -10.52 16.11
CA LYS A 148 -5.80 -11.52 16.64
C LYS A 148 -4.47 -11.55 15.87
N PHE A 149 -4.52 -11.26 14.57
CA PHE A 149 -3.36 -11.29 13.67
C PHE A 149 -3.10 -9.90 13.08
N ILE A 150 -1.81 -9.58 12.94
CA ILE A 150 -1.28 -8.36 12.33
C ILE A 150 -0.53 -8.75 11.06
N HIS A 151 -0.72 -7.95 10.02
CA HIS A 151 -0.07 -8.16 8.72
C HIS A 151 0.99 -7.07 8.57
N LEU A 152 2.24 -7.50 8.45
CA LEU A 152 3.41 -6.62 8.38
C LEU A 152 4.06 -6.70 7.00
N ILE A 153 4.44 -5.55 6.46
CA ILE A 153 5.08 -5.41 5.14
C ILE A 153 6.53 -4.96 5.33
N ASP A 154 7.45 -5.57 4.60
CA ASP A 154 8.87 -5.23 4.64
C ASP A 154 9.16 -3.97 3.81
N LEU A 155 9.56 -2.88 4.49
CA LEU A 155 9.89 -1.59 3.87
C LEU A 155 11.08 -1.65 2.90
N ARG A 156 11.84 -2.75 2.87
CA ARG A 156 12.91 -2.98 1.90
C ARG A 156 12.39 -3.43 0.53
N GLU A 157 11.25 -4.13 0.51
CA GLU A 157 10.55 -4.56 -0.71
C GLU A 157 9.56 -3.51 -1.22
N VAL A 158 9.20 -2.53 -0.37
CA VAL A 158 8.39 -1.38 -0.78
C VAL A 158 9.15 -0.50 -1.77
N ARG A 159 8.46 -0.01 -2.81
CA ARG A 159 9.03 0.89 -3.83
C ARG A 159 9.60 2.16 -3.18
N GLN A 160 10.91 2.24 -3.01
CA GLN A 160 11.60 3.36 -2.34
C GLN A 160 11.67 4.67 -3.15
N LYS A 161 11.32 4.67 -4.44
CA LYS A 161 11.37 5.85 -5.34
C LYS A 161 10.15 5.92 -6.24
N TYR A 162 9.44 7.05 -6.20
CA TYR A 162 8.27 7.33 -7.04
C TYR A 162 8.40 8.69 -7.72
N SER A 163 7.90 8.78 -8.96
CA SER A 163 7.66 10.06 -9.65
C SER A 163 6.65 9.85 -10.77
N GLN A 164 5.54 10.60 -10.76
CA GLN A 164 4.50 10.61 -11.79
C GLN A 164 3.58 11.84 -11.59
N HIS A 165 3.15 12.50 -12.68
CA HIS A 165 2.23 13.65 -12.64
C HIS A 165 2.63 14.78 -11.65
N GLY A 166 3.94 15.04 -11.48
CA GLY A 166 4.46 16.07 -10.58
C GLY A 166 4.58 15.65 -9.10
N LEU A 167 3.94 14.55 -8.71
CA LEU A 167 4.17 13.91 -7.41
C LEU A 167 5.39 12.99 -7.48
N LYS A 168 6.21 13.03 -6.43
CA LYS A 168 7.41 12.24 -6.22
C LYS A 168 7.53 11.88 -4.74
N TYR A 169 8.20 10.77 -4.46
CA TYR A 169 8.81 10.59 -3.16
C TYR A 169 10.10 9.77 -3.30
N CYS A 170 10.99 9.90 -2.32
CA CYS A 170 11.97 8.88 -2.05
C CYS A 170 12.15 8.72 -0.54
N PHE A 171 12.20 7.46 -0.11
CA PHE A 171 12.53 7.12 1.27
C PHE A 171 13.56 5.99 1.33
N ASN A 172 14.18 5.81 2.51
CA ASN A 172 14.95 4.63 2.83
C ASN A 172 14.54 4.04 4.20
N VAL A 173 14.97 2.81 4.46
CA VAL A 173 14.90 2.18 5.78
C VAL A 173 16.24 1.52 6.10
N ASP A 174 16.77 1.74 7.30
CA ASP A 174 18.12 1.33 7.66
C ASP A 174 18.26 0.95 9.15
N SER A 175 17.34 0.12 9.64
CA SER A 175 17.33 -0.35 11.02
C SER A 175 18.38 -1.43 11.32
N ASN A 176 19.40 -1.12 12.12
CA ASN A 176 20.35 -2.10 12.66
C ASN A 176 19.69 -3.20 13.52
N GLN A 177 18.57 -2.90 14.17
CA GLN A 177 17.78 -3.84 14.95
C GLN A 177 16.80 -4.67 14.10
N LYS A 178 16.94 -4.64 12.77
CA LYS A 178 16.09 -5.35 11.81
C LYS A 178 14.60 -4.95 11.89
N ARG A 179 14.30 -3.73 12.36
CA ARG A 179 12.93 -3.19 12.48
C ARG A 179 12.38 -2.70 11.12
N PHE A 180 12.46 -3.53 10.08
CA PHE A 180 12.09 -3.15 8.71
C PHE A 180 10.58 -3.23 8.42
N PHE A 181 9.77 -3.65 9.38
CA PHE A 181 8.41 -4.11 9.13
C PHE A 181 7.36 -3.12 9.64
N MET A 182 6.50 -2.66 8.74
CA MET A 182 5.43 -1.69 9.00
C MET A 182 4.06 -2.38 8.90
N ASN A 183 3.08 -1.93 9.68
CA ASN A 183 1.72 -2.44 9.59
C ASN A 183 1.09 -2.10 8.22
N ARG A 184 0.29 -3.02 7.65
CA ARG A 184 -0.43 -2.78 6.38
C ARG A 184 -1.24 -1.46 6.35
N ASP A 185 -1.81 -1.08 7.49
CA ASP A 185 -2.67 0.11 7.64
C ASP A 185 -1.80 1.37 7.76
N THR A 186 -0.72 1.33 8.56
CA THR A 186 0.22 2.46 8.68
C THR A 186 1.07 2.70 7.42
N LEU A 187 1.29 1.68 6.59
CA LEU A 187 1.91 1.85 5.27
C LEU A 187 1.04 2.68 4.31
N ALA A 188 -0.30 2.57 4.40
CA ALA A 188 -1.19 3.42 3.62
C ALA A 188 -1.01 4.90 4.01
N SER A 189 -0.95 5.16 5.32
CA SER A 189 -0.69 6.50 5.87
C SER A 189 0.69 7.04 5.52
N PHE A 190 1.73 6.19 5.56
CA PHE A 190 3.09 6.58 5.18
C PHE A 190 3.14 7.02 3.71
N PHE A 191 2.50 6.29 2.79
CA PHE A 191 2.38 6.69 1.40
C PHE A 191 1.64 8.02 1.22
N GLY A 192 0.52 8.23 1.94
CA GLY A 192 -0.21 9.48 1.91
C GLY A 192 0.65 10.66 2.35
N ALA A 193 1.31 10.53 3.51
CA ALA A 193 2.18 11.57 4.04
C ALA A 193 3.36 11.88 3.10
N MET A 194 4.01 10.87 2.51
CA MET A 194 5.13 11.08 1.57
C MET A 194 4.71 11.86 0.31
N LEU A 195 3.52 11.58 -0.22
CA LEU A 195 2.98 12.24 -1.41
C LEU A 195 2.41 13.63 -1.12
N GLU A 196 2.00 13.91 0.12
CA GLU A 196 1.62 15.24 0.59
C GLU A 196 2.81 16.21 0.52
N VAL A 197 3.95 15.82 1.09
CA VAL A 197 5.13 16.68 1.21
C VAL A 197 6.05 16.67 -0.01
N ASN A 198 5.96 15.65 -0.86
CA ASN A 198 6.70 15.56 -2.13
C ASN A 198 8.24 15.48 -1.96
N PHE A 199 8.74 14.99 -0.82
CA PHE A 199 10.16 14.96 -0.43
C PHE A 199 10.91 13.70 -0.92
N VAL A 200 12.25 13.77 -1.03
CA VAL A 200 13.08 12.72 -1.67
C VAL A 200 14.23 12.20 -0.79
N ASP A 201 14.15 12.49 0.49
CA ASP A 201 15.21 12.38 1.51
C ASP A 201 14.66 11.84 2.86
N ILE A 202 13.48 11.21 2.85
CA ILE A 202 12.84 10.69 4.06
C ILE A 202 13.55 9.41 4.53
N SER A 203 14.13 9.41 5.72
CA SER A 203 14.86 8.25 6.25
C SER A 203 14.22 7.64 7.48
N CYS A 204 14.15 6.30 7.53
CA CYS A 204 13.48 5.56 8.59
C CYS A 204 14.42 4.61 9.37
N ASN A 205 14.59 4.88 10.66
CA ASN A 205 15.34 4.05 11.61
C ASN A 205 14.59 2.74 11.99
N GLY A 206 13.33 2.61 11.58
CA GLY A 206 12.54 1.38 11.62
C GLY A 206 11.19 1.50 12.35
N PHE A 207 10.36 0.48 12.14
CA PHE A 207 9.05 0.28 12.79
C PHE A 207 9.12 -0.98 13.68
N SER A 208 8.71 -2.16 13.21
CA SER A 208 8.80 -3.41 13.98
C SER A 208 9.74 -4.45 13.35
N THR A 209 10.16 -5.45 14.14
CA THR A 209 10.83 -6.65 13.62
C THR A 209 9.86 -7.52 12.82
N ILE A 210 10.39 -8.52 12.09
CA ILE A 210 9.58 -9.49 11.34
C ILE A 210 8.53 -10.24 12.18
N THR A 211 8.72 -10.32 13.50
CA THR A 211 7.80 -10.95 14.45
C THR A 211 6.82 -9.97 15.11
N GLY A 212 6.78 -8.71 14.67
CA GLY A 212 6.02 -7.64 15.33
C GLY A 212 6.66 -7.13 16.64
N GLY A 213 7.90 -7.55 16.95
CA GLY A 213 8.64 -7.08 18.12
C GLY A 213 9.17 -5.65 17.97
N SER A 214 9.43 -4.98 19.08
CA SER A 214 9.86 -3.58 19.14
C SER A 214 11.38 -3.37 19.05
N GLY A 215 12.19 -4.43 19.06
CA GLY A 215 13.65 -4.32 19.21
C GLY A 215 14.02 -3.82 20.61
N SER A 216 14.88 -2.79 20.69
CA SER A 216 15.19 -2.08 21.94
C SER A 216 14.17 -1.00 22.30
N SER A 217 13.28 -0.62 21.37
CA SER A 217 12.21 0.33 21.63
C SER A 217 11.17 -0.29 22.56
N LYS A 218 10.46 0.53 23.34
CA LYS A 218 9.42 0.09 24.28
C LYS A 218 8.01 0.09 23.68
N SER A 219 7.82 0.65 22.49
CA SER A 219 6.48 0.94 21.93
C SER A 219 6.25 0.40 20.51
N HIS A 220 7.32 0.06 19.79
CA HIS A 220 7.36 -0.32 18.36
C HIS A 220 6.69 -1.64 17.96
N TYR A 221 5.83 -2.19 18.82
CA TYR A 221 5.16 -3.46 18.56
C TYR A 221 4.17 -3.34 17.39
N ASN A 222 4.04 -4.44 16.63
CA ASN A 222 3.07 -4.62 15.55
C ASN A 222 3.12 -3.58 14.40
N GLY A 223 4.22 -2.81 14.29
CA GLY A 223 4.46 -1.88 13.18
C GLY A 223 3.56 -0.64 13.16
N TYR A 224 2.89 -0.31 14.27
CA TYR A 224 2.07 0.91 14.40
C TYR A 224 2.90 2.17 14.67
N HIS A 225 4.02 2.02 15.40
CA HIS A 225 4.94 3.11 15.74
C HIS A 225 6.26 2.92 15.02
N GLY A 226 6.96 4.03 14.76
CA GLY A 226 8.24 4.01 14.05
C GLY A 226 9.07 5.26 14.30
N ASP A 227 10.35 5.16 13.94
CA ASP A 227 11.35 6.23 14.09
C ASP A 227 11.75 6.76 12.70
N PHE A 228 11.54 8.05 12.45
CA PHE A 228 12.05 8.79 11.29
C PHE A 228 13.24 9.66 11.70
N LYS A 229 14.25 9.77 10.84
CA LYS A 229 15.34 10.76 11.04
C LYS A 229 14.78 12.16 10.82
N TYR A 230 15.28 13.14 11.58
CA TYR A 230 14.93 14.54 11.34
C TYR A 230 15.45 15.01 9.97
N LEU A 231 14.63 15.81 9.28
CA LEU A 231 14.96 16.37 7.98
C LEU A 231 16.07 17.43 8.09
N ARG A 232 16.88 17.50 7.04
CA ARG A 232 18.08 18.33 6.98
C ARG A 232 17.97 19.36 5.86
N ILE A 233 18.55 20.53 6.07
CA ILE A 233 18.59 21.62 5.08
C ILE A 233 19.39 21.22 3.83
N ASP A 234 20.32 20.26 3.95
CA ASP A 234 21.10 19.71 2.83
C ASP A 234 20.40 18.60 2.04
N GLU A 235 19.15 18.27 2.38
CA GLU A 235 18.31 17.24 1.75
C GLU A 235 18.97 15.85 1.61
N VAL A 236 19.91 15.51 2.50
CA VAL A 236 20.62 14.23 2.45
C VAL A 236 19.73 13.08 2.92
N LEU A 237 19.44 12.14 2.01
CA LEU A 237 18.82 10.84 2.30
C LEU A 237 19.77 9.95 3.14
N ALA A 238 19.84 10.25 4.43
CA ALA A 238 20.79 9.70 5.38
C ALA A 238 20.66 8.17 5.52
N LYS A 239 21.77 7.43 5.39
CA LYS A 239 21.79 5.95 5.47
C LYS A 239 22.99 5.42 6.25
N GLY A 240 22.75 4.52 7.19
CA GLY A 240 23.73 3.90 8.08
C GLY A 240 23.56 4.35 9.53
N ASP A 241 24.08 3.54 10.46
CA ASP A 241 24.13 3.88 11.88
C ASP A 241 24.87 5.21 12.12
N GLY A 242 24.40 6.00 13.09
CA GLY A 242 25.00 7.31 13.41
C GLY A 242 24.68 8.44 12.41
N THR A 243 23.97 8.18 11.31
CA THR A 243 23.62 9.24 10.32
C THR A 243 22.38 10.07 10.68
N SER A 244 21.82 9.87 11.87
CA SER A 244 20.69 10.67 12.37
C SER A 244 21.14 12.07 12.79
N LEU A 245 20.43 13.12 12.38
CA LEU A 245 20.71 14.49 12.81
C LEU A 245 20.33 14.67 14.29
N HIS A 246 21.31 14.98 15.13
CA HIS A 246 21.10 15.44 16.51
C HIS A 246 20.73 16.94 16.53
N ILE A 247 19.44 17.27 16.65
CA ILE A 247 18.93 18.65 16.53
C ILE A 247 19.22 19.53 17.77
N ASP A 248 19.68 18.92 18.86
CA ASP A 248 20.18 19.60 20.06
C ASP A 248 21.65 20.03 19.93
N LEU A 249 22.45 19.28 19.17
CA LEU A 249 23.87 19.56 18.91
C LEU A 249 24.08 20.38 17.63
N HIS A 250 23.26 20.13 16.61
CA HIS A 250 23.34 20.72 15.28
C HIS A 250 22.00 21.32 14.80
N PRO A 251 21.37 22.23 15.57
CA PRO A 251 20.11 22.87 15.16
C PRO A 251 20.23 23.66 13.85
N GLU A 252 21.43 24.10 13.47
CA GLU A 252 21.73 24.81 12.21
C GLU A 252 21.57 23.94 10.95
N LEU A 253 21.55 22.62 11.10
CA LEU A 253 21.35 21.67 9.99
C LEU A 253 19.90 21.19 9.88
N PHE A 254 19.05 21.53 10.86
CA PHE A 254 17.67 21.05 10.96
C PHE A 254 16.72 21.86 10.08
N ASP A 255 16.03 21.19 9.16
CA ASP A 255 15.04 21.85 8.32
C ASP A 255 13.70 21.96 9.05
N VAL A 256 13.53 23.06 9.78
CA VAL A 256 12.34 23.34 10.59
C VAL A 256 11.07 23.40 9.73
N GLU A 257 11.13 24.01 8.55
CA GLU A 257 9.95 24.20 7.69
C GLU A 257 9.49 22.85 7.13
N ARG A 258 10.42 22.10 6.54
CA ARG A 258 10.13 20.78 5.97
C ARG A 258 9.77 19.77 7.06
N GLN A 259 10.40 19.81 8.24
CA GLN A 259 10.00 18.94 9.35
C GLN A 259 8.58 19.24 9.82
N ASN A 260 8.17 20.51 9.92
CA ASN A 260 6.80 20.85 10.30
C ASN A 260 5.78 20.33 9.27
N GLN A 261 6.05 20.54 7.97
CA GLN A 261 5.24 19.97 6.88
C GLN A 261 5.14 18.44 6.97
N TRP A 262 6.26 17.75 7.28
CA TRP A 262 6.30 16.31 7.47
C TRP A 262 5.50 15.83 8.69
N ASN A 263 5.64 16.50 9.84
CA ASN A 263 4.88 16.19 11.04
C ASN A 263 3.37 16.41 10.82
N ASP A 264 2.97 17.48 10.14
CA ASP A 264 1.56 17.76 9.86
C ASP A 264 0.96 16.77 8.86
N ALA A 265 1.73 16.33 7.86
CA ALA A 265 1.34 15.26 6.94
C ALA A 265 1.17 13.91 7.67
N LEU A 266 2.11 13.53 8.55
CA LEU A 266 2.01 12.33 9.37
C LEU A 266 0.78 12.37 10.29
N TYR A 267 0.45 13.53 10.87
CA TYR A 267 -0.74 13.73 11.68
C TYR A 267 -2.03 13.59 10.87
N LYS A 268 -2.12 14.30 9.73
CA LYS A 268 -3.23 14.21 8.76
C LYS A 268 -3.55 12.77 8.41
N PHE A 269 -2.53 11.97 8.07
CA PHE A 269 -2.67 10.58 7.67
C PHE A 269 -2.74 9.57 8.84
N GLY A 270 -2.68 9.98 10.11
CA GLY A 270 -3.23 9.20 11.23
C GLY A 270 -2.35 8.93 12.44
N TRP A 271 -1.12 9.46 12.53
CA TRP A 271 -0.37 9.41 13.79
C TRP A 271 -0.73 10.60 14.67
N THR A 272 -1.49 10.36 15.74
CA THR A 272 -2.09 11.44 16.54
C THR A 272 -1.16 12.06 17.59
N ASP A 273 0.04 11.49 17.77
CA ASP A 273 1.03 11.97 18.75
C ASP A 273 2.47 11.65 18.30
N MET A 274 3.42 12.50 18.69
CA MET A 274 4.82 12.40 18.29
C MET A 274 5.77 12.70 19.45
N LEU A 275 6.74 11.82 19.66
CA LEU A 275 7.84 12.04 20.58
C LEU A 275 9.03 12.59 19.80
N GLY A 276 9.69 13.58 20.39
CA GLY A 276 10.79 14.30 19.76
C GLY A 276 11.54 15.17 20.75
N TRP A 277 12.23 16.16 20.23
CA TRP A 277 13.03 17.10 21.00
C TRP A 277 12.79 18.54 20.55
N SER A 278 13.26 19.49 21.35
CA SER A 278 13.30 20.89 20.95
C SER A 278 14.48 21.16 20.03
N TYR A 279 14.50 22.32 19.38
CA TYR A 279 15.69 22.89 18.76
C TYR A 279 15.89 24.31 19.29
N THR A 280 17.13 24.80 19.28
CA THR A 280 17.45 26.17 19.69
C THR A 280 18.21 26.88 18.58
N LEU A 281 17.54 27.82 17.91
CA LEU A 281 18.13 28.67 16.88
C LEU A 281 18.11 30.13 17.36
N ASN A 282 19.22 30.85 17.18
CA ASN A 282 19.36 32.25 17.59
C ASN A 282 18.97 32.51 19.07
N LYS A 283 19.30 31.56 19.97
CA LYS A 283 18.94 31.54 21.40
C LYS A 283 17.43 31.37 21.70
N ILE A 284 16.60 31.07 20.71
CA ILE A 284 15.17 30.81 20.87
C ILE A 284 14.92 29.31 20.81
N LYS A 285 14.49 28.72 21.94
CA LYS A 285 14.06 27.32 22.04
C LYS A 285 12.64 27.16 21.49
N LYS A 286 12.43 26.18 20.60
CA LYS A 286 11.14 25.87 19.97
C LYS A 286 10.96 24.35 19.83
N PHE A 287 9.72 23.92 19.61
CA PHE A 287 9.38 22.56 19.22
C PHE A 287 8.96 22.51 17.75
N PRO A 288 9.22 21.40 17.03
CA PRO A 288 8.53 21.12 15.77
C PRO A 288 7.05 20.81 16.02
N ASN A 289 6.22 20.92 14.98
CA ASN A 289 4.78 20.69 15.08
C ASN A 289 4.47 19.29 15.64
N ASN A 290 3.37 19.17 16.36
CA ASN A 290 2.89 17.92 17.00
C ASN A 290 3.83 17.32 18.07
N ILE A 291 4.90 18.02 18.48
CA ILE A 291 5.73 17.69 19.65
C ILE A 291 5.47 18.73 20.75
N THR A 292 5.02 18.28 21.93
CA THR A 292 4.67 19.18 23.06
C THR A 292 5.75 19.30 24.13
N LYS A 293 6.73 18.39 24.15
CA LYS A 293 7.81 18.34 25.16
C LYS A 293 9.01 17.53 24.66
N GLU A 294 10.16 17.76 25.28
CA GLU A 294 11.36 16.94 25.10
C GLU A 294 11.13 15.53 25.65
N THR A 295 11.44 14.51 24.85
CA THR A 295 11.36 13.11 25.26
C THR A 295 12.75 12.48 25.22
N ALA A 296 13.20 11.91 26.34
CA ALA A 296 14.54 11.35 26.49
C ALA A 296 14.95 10.46 25.30
N HIS A 297 16.16 10.68 24.77
CA HIS A 297 16.73 10.01 23.59
C HIS A 297 16.06 10.29 22.23
N HIS A 298 15.12 11.24 22.13
CA HIS A 298 14.49 11.62 20.85
C HIS A 298 15.10 12.89 20.22
N ASN A 299 16.31 13.27 20.65
CA ASN A 299 17.08 14.39 20.09
C ASN A 299 17.65 14.13 18.70
N HIS A 300 17.60 12.88 18.23
CA HIS A 300 18.10 12.49 16.91
C HIS A 300 17.07 11.82 15.98
N HIS A 301 15.81 11.68 16.41
CA HIS A 301 14.75 11.12 15.58
C HIS A 301 13.37 11.60 16.03
N LEU A 302 12.45 11.70 15.07
CA LEU A 302 11.02 11.79 15.30
C LEU A 302 10.47 10.39 15.54
N HIS A 303 9.70 10.19 16.60
CA HIS A 303 8.98 8.93 16.85
C HIS A 303 7.48 9.16 16.70
N VAL A 304 6.87 8.47 15.74
CA VAL A 304 5.42 8.54 15.51
C VAL A 304 4.70 7.49 16.36
N GLN A 305 3.64 7.89 17.05
CA GLN A 305 2.87 7.00 17.92
C GLN A 305 1.37 7.29 17.94
N PHE A 306 0.62 6.47 18.68
CA PHE A 306 -0.84 6.53 18.81
C PHE A 306 -1.54 6.66 17.45
N TYR A 307 -1.36 5.62 16.63
CA TYR A 307 -2.03 5.51 15.34
C TYR A 307 -3.55 5.40 15.50
N ASP A 308 -4.27 6.27 14.81
CA ASP A 308 -5.73 6.32 14.72
C ASP A 308 -6.27 5.09 13.98
N MET A 309 -6.94 4.21 14.71
CA MET A 309 -7.50 2.97 14.15
C MET A 309 -8.73 3.22 13.26
N ASP A 310 -9.42 4.34 13.43
CA ASP A 310 -10.60 4.72 12.62
C ASP A 310 -10.20 5.46 11.33
N LYS A 311 -8.90 5.74 11.15
CA LYS A 311 -8.32 6.33 9.93
C LYS A 311 -8.61 5.54 8.66
N ILE A 312 -8.72 4.20 8.78
CA ILE A 312 -8.96 3.29 7.66
C ILE A 312 -10.42 2.88 7.63
N LYS A 313 -11.18 3.38 6.65
CA LYS A 313 -12.58 2.94 6.45
C LYS A 313 -12.62 1.64 5.65
N GLU A 314 -13.15 0.57 6.22
CA GLU A 314 -13.35 -0.70 5.51
C GLU A 314 -14.57 -0.65 4.60
N HIS A 315 -14.38 -1.01 3.34
CA HIS A 315 -15.46 -1.21 2.37
C HIS A 315 -15.43 -2.66 1.89
N LYS A 316 -16.44 -3.45 2.27
CA LYS A 316 -16.62 -4.84 1.83
C LYS A 316 -17.66 -4.84 0.70
N LYS A 317 -17.33 -5.47 -0.42
CA LYS A 317 -18.27 -5.73 -1.51
C LYS A 317 -19.00 -7.06 -1.30
#